data_AF-A0A8J3SJC8-F1
#
_entry.id   AF-A0A8J3SJC8-F1
#
_cell.length_a   1.000
_cell.length_b   1.000
_cell.length_c   1.000
_cell.angle_alpha   90.00
_cell.angle_beta   90.00
_cell.angle_gamma   90.00
#
_symmetry.space_group_name_H-M   'P 1'
#
loop_
_entity.id
_entity.type
_entity.pdbx_description
1 polymer ?
#
loop_
_entity_poly.entity_id
_entity_poly.type
_entity_poly.pdbx_seq_one_letter_code
_entity_poly.pdbx_strand_id
1 'polypeptide(L)'
;MPRDEDCLGGRSGAGVLSQRSATLTHDGNDRCDGEWDVGFVGEVWRLLRGEETVGEITIVDTDFPWLIGEFTPGPAFAATRHLFDRDLESMDREDWDGWEEAYREIRRTLTLVSPSGPVAEFLLHIEEGEAWFRWSAEPFEET
;
A
#
# COMPACT_ATOMS: atom_id res chain seq x y z
N MET A 1 -41.49 15.07 -13.63
CA MET A 1 -42.49 14.58 -14.63
C MET A 1 -42.72 15.69 -15.65
N PRO A 2 -42.84 15.38 -16.95
CA PRO A 2 -41.77 15.78 -17.87
C PRO A 2 -42.23 16.67 -19.06
N ARG A 3 -41.24 17.19 -19.81
CA ARG A 3 -41.33 17.42 -21.27
C ARG A 3 -39.97 17.74 -21.91
N ASP A 4 -39.65 17.09 -23.02
CA ASP A 4 -38.71 17.51 -24.06
C ASP A 4 -39.16 18.81 -24.76
N GLU A 5 -38.23 19.74 -25.03
CA GLU A 5 -38.14 20.74 -26.14
C GLU A 5 -36.68 21.28 -26.10
N ASP A 6 -35.85 21.47 -27.13
CA ASP A 6 -35.79 21.06 -28.55
C ASP A 6 -34.28 21.02 -28.98
N CYS A 7 -33.92 21.13 -30.26
CA CYS A 7 -32.56 21.14 -30.84
C CYS A 7 -32.21 22.50 -31.53
N LEU A 8 -31.00 22.58 -32.13
CA LEU A 8 -30.46 23.67 -33.00
C LEU A 8 -29.95 24.90 -32.22
N GLY A 9 -28.84 25.56 -32.59
CA GLY A 9 -27.82 25.30 -33.62
C GLY A 9 -26.91 26.54 -33.81
N GLY A 10 -25.70 26.39 -34.35
CA GLY A 10 -24.84 27.55 -34.67
C GLY A 10 -23.37 27.19 -34.94
N ARG A 11 -22.87 27.50 -36.15
CA ARG A 11 -21.46 27.33 -36.55
C ARG A 11 -20.75 28.68 -36.68
N SER A 12 -19.41 28.61 -36.56
CA SER A 12 -18.41 29.42 -37.28
C SER A 12 -17.97 30.76 -36.67
N GLY A 13 -16.65 31.01 -36.70
CA GLY A 13 -16.05 32.31 -36.43
C GLY A 13 -14.65 32.23 -35.81
N ALA A 14 -13.60 32.44 -36.60
CA ALA A 14 -12.24 32.61 -36.08
C ALA A 14 -12.01 34.07 -35.64
N GLY A 15 -11.26 34.28 -34.56
CA GLY A 15 -10.88 35.62 -34.09
C GLY A 15 -9.79 35.55 -33.02
N VAL A 16 -8.67 36.23 -33.26
CA VAL A 16 -7.57 36.35 -32.30
C VAL A 16 -7.77 37.60 -31.43
N LEU A 17 -7.61 37.48 -30.11
CA LEU A 17 -6.88 38.40 -29.22
C LEU A 17 -7.30 38.29 -27.73
N SER A 18 -6.28 38.30 -26.87
CA SER A 18 -6.24 39.07 -25.62
C SER A 18 -7.16 38.72 -24.42
N GLN A 19 -6.52 38.05 -23.45
CA GLN A 19 -6.58 38.33 -22.00
C GLN A 19 -7.74 37.83 -21.12
N ARG A 20 -7.31 37.33 -19.94
CA ARG A 20 -7.96 37.36 -18.61
C ARG A 20 -9.10 36.37 -18.32
N SER A 21 -8.66 35.24 -17.75
CA SER A 21 -9.19 34.57 -16.54
C SER A 21 -10.68 34.17 -16.45
N ALA A 22 -10.85 32.86 -16.20
CA ALA A 22 -11.98 32.20 -15.56
C ALA A 22 -13.33 32.17 -16.32
N THR A 23 -13.64 31.01 -16.93
CA THR A 23 -14.59 30.08 -16.30
C THR A 23 -14.55 28.68 -16.91
N LEU A 24 -14.50 27.69 -16.01
CA LEU A 24 -15.02 26.33 -16.08
C LEU A 24 -15.57 25.80 -17.43
N THR A 25 -14.94 24.73 -17.93
CA THR A 25 -15.68 23.61 -18.55
C THR A 25 -15.16 22.34 -17.89
N HIS A 26 -15.89 21.90 -16.87
CA HIS A 26 -15.77 20.56 -16.31
C HIS A 26 -16.61 19.65 -17.21
N ASP A 27 -15.96 19.05 -18.21
CA ASP A 27 -16.56 17.93 -18.95
C ASP A 27 -16.57 16.70 -18.04
N GLY A 28 -17.70 16.01 -18.01
CA GLY A 28 -18.05 15.15 -16.88
C GLY A 28 -17.22 13.86 -16.83
N ASN A 29 -16.46 13.68 -15.75
CA ASN A 29 -16.23 12.35 -15.20
C ASN A 29 -16.66 12.34 -13.73
N ASP A 30 -17.80 11.71 -13.48
CA ASP A 30 -18.27 11.36 -12.13
C ASP A 30 -17.18 10.59 -11.37
N ARG A 31 -16.57 11.25 -10.39
CA ARG A 31 -15.67 10.67 -9.38
C ARG A 31 -15.98 11.36 -8.06
N CYS A 32 -17.00 10.85 -7.39
CA CYS A 32 -17.06 10.95 -5.94
C CYS A 32 -16.06 9.95 -5.37
N ASP A 33 -14.80 10.36 -5.21
CA ASP A 33 -13.88 9.68 -4.31
C ASP A 33 -12.89 10.68 -3.67
N GLY A 34 -12.43 10.37 -2.46
CA GLY A 34 -11.72 11.31 -1.61
C GLY A 34 -10.25 11.42 -1.97
N GLU A 35 -9.86 12.53 -2.60
CA GLU A 35 -8.46 12.88 -2.88
C GLU A 35 -7.65 13.11 -1.58
N TRP A 36 -7.23 12.02 -0.94
CA TRP A 36 -6.15 11.99 0.04
C TRP A 36 -5.03 11.13 -0.55
N ASP A 37 -3.85 11.72 -0.76
CA ASP A 37 -2.66 11.05 -1.31
C ASP A 37 -2.34 9.74 -0.58
N VAL A 38 -2.76 8.61 -1.17
CA VAL A 38 -2.29 7.27 -0.83
C VAL A 38 -0.89 7.05 -1.39
N GLY A 39 0.08 7.81 -0.87
CA GLY A 39 1.44 7.96 -1.44
C GLY A 39 2.29 6.68 -1.54
N PHE A 40 1.77 5.54 -1.07
CA PHE A 40 2.39 4.23 -1.13
C PHE A 40 1.62 3.22 -2.02
N VAL A 41 0.36 3.48 -2.40
CA VAL A 41 -0.44 2.51 -3.17
C VAL A 41 0.12 2.34 -4.59
N GLY A 42 0.29 1.09 -4.99
CA GLY A 42 0.99 0.69 -6.21
C GLY A 42 2.51 0.56 -6.06
N GLU A 43 3.10 0.91 -4.91
CA GLU A 43 4.51 0.58 -4.65
C GLU A 43 4.70 -0.93 -4.42
N VAL A 44 5.83 -1.45 -4.90
CA VAL A 44 6.24 -2.84 -4.68
C VAL A 44 7.41 -2.85 -3.70
N TRP A 45 7.15 -3.38 -2.51
CA TRP A 45 8.12 -3.58 -1.44
C TRP A 45 8.62 -5.02 -1.47
N ARG A 46 9.90 -5.24 -1.11
CA ARG A 46 10.56 -6.55 -1.28
C ARG A 46 10.98 -7.11 0.06
N LEU A 47 10.64 -8.37 0.31
CA LEU A 47 11.05 -9.10 1.50
C LEU A 47 12.23 -10.01 1.13
N LEU A 48 13.36 -9.83 1.81
CA LEU A 48 14.61 -10.55 1.56
C LEU A 48 15.05 -11.36 2.78
N ARG A 49 15.76 -12.47 2.53
CA ARG A 49 16.49 -13.26 3.52
C ARG A 49 17.95 -13.30 3.10
N GLY A 50 18.75 -12.35 3.60
CA GLY A 50 20.07 -12.09 3.03
C GLY A 50 19.95 -11.63 1.57
N GLU A 51 20.45 -12.45 0.64
CA GLU A 51 20.36 -12.20 -0.81
C GLU A 51 19.16 -12.90 -1.47
N GLU A 52 18.43 -13.77 -0.77
CA GLU A 52 17.30 -14.53 -1.32
C GLU A 52 16.00 -13.73 -1.26
N THR A 53 15.22 -13.70 -2.36
CA THR A 53 13.89 -13.08 -2.35
C THR A 53 12.86 -14.01 -1.70
N VAL A 54 12.29 -13.55 -0.58
CA VAL A 54 11.20 -14.21 0.16
C VAL A 54 9.86 -13.86 -0.45
N GLY A 55 9.67 -12.64 -0.94
CA GLY A 55 8.48 -12.25 -1.70
C GLY A 55 8.42 -10.77 -1.96
N GLU A 56 7.34 -10.35 -2.61
CA GLU A 56 7.09 -8.96 -2.99
C GLU A 56 5.68 -8.58 -2.51
N ILE A 57 5.54 -7.41 -1.88
CA ILE A 57 4.28 -6.86 -1.37
C ILE A 57 3.90 -5.69 -2.27
N THR A 58 2.80 -5.80 -3.01
CA THR A 58 2.22 -4.68 -3.76
C THR A 58 1.20 -4.00 -2.88
N ILE A 59 1.47 -2.76 -2.45
CA ILE A 59 0.56 -2.02 -1.57
C ILE A 59 -0.71 -1.68 -2.35
N VAL A 60 -1.87 -2.07 -1.82
CA VAL A 60 -3.18 -1.84 -2.42
C VAL A 60 -4.03 -0.86 -1.62
N ASP A 61 -3.80 -0.74 -0.31
CA ASP A 61 -4.54 0.16 0.58
C ASP A 61 -3.66 0.61 1.78
N THR A 62 -4.11 1.64 2.52
CA THR A 62 -3.37 2.19 3.67
C THR A 62 -4.32 2.61 4.80
N ASP A 63 -4.32 1.87 5.91
CA ASP A 63 -5.07 2.19 7.14
C ASP A 63 -4.10 2.63 8.24
N PHE A 64 -3.72 3.91 8.24
CA PHE A 64 -2.63 4.44 9.08
C PHE A 64 -2.78 4.05 10.57
N PRO A 65 -1.77 3.41 11.20
CA PRO A 65 -0.35 3.37 10.82
C PRO A 65 0.08 2.17 9.94
N TRP A 66 -0.87 1.41 9.39
CA TRP A 66 -0.62 0.21 8.60
C TRP A 66 -0.71 0.44 7.09
N LEU A 67 0.07 -0.35 6.36
CA LEU A 67 0.04 -0.51 4.91
C LEU A 67 -0.49 -1.91 4.61
N ILE A 68 -1.40 -2.02 3.64
CA ILE A 68 -2.06 -3.27 3.25
C ILE A 68 -1.65 -3.59 1.82
N GLY A 69 -1.21 -4.82 1.55
CA GLY A 69 -0.72 -5.20 0.23
C GLY A 69 -0.92 -6.67 -0.13
N GLU A 70 -1.00 -6.93 -1.42
CA GLU A 70 -0.98 -8.29 -1.97
C GLU A 70 0.46 -8.84 -1.91
N PHE A 71 0.64 -9.95 -1.20
CA PHE A 71 1.91 -10.65 -1.06
C PHE A 71 2.07 -11.74 -2.12
N THR A 72 3.02 -11.52 -3.03
CA THR A 72 3.47 -12.53 -3.99
C THR A 72 4.65 -13.33 -3.40
N PRO A 73 4.49 -14.63 -3.10
CA PRO A 73 5.55 -15.44 -2.50
C PRO A 73 6.70 -15.71 -3.48
N GLY A 74 7.92 -15.42 -3.02
CA GLY A 74 9.16 -15.70 -3.72
C GLY A 74 9.71 -17.11 -3.42
N PRO A 75 10.84 -17.51 -4.05
CA PRO A 75 11.41 -18.84 -3.89
C PRO A 75 11.81 -19.17 -2.44
N ALA A 76 12.19 -18.18 -1.63
CA ALA A 76 12.54 -18.39 -0.22
C ALA A 76 11.34 -18.36 0.75
N PHE A 77 10.11 -18.12 0.27
CA PHE A 77 8.92 -18.04 1.15
C PHE A 77 8.68 -19.35 1.91
N ALA A 78 8.79 -20.50 1.24
CA ALA A 78 8.54 -21.79 1.87
C ALA A 78 9.46 -22.08 3.07
N ALA A 79 10.67 -21.49 3.10
CA ALA A 79 11.61 -21.62 4.20
C ALA A 79 11.32 -20.69 5.39
N THR A 80 10.50 -19.64 5.20
CA THR A 80 10.25 -18.57 6.18
C THR A 80 8.80 -18.50 6.63
N ARG A 81 7.88 -19.10 5.86
CA ARG A 81 6.43 -19.18 6.12
C ARG A 81 6.10 -19.55 7.58
N HIS A 82 6.78 -20.53 8.15
CA HIS A 82 6.58 -20.98 9.54
C HIS A 82 6.78 -19.88 10.61
N LEU A 83 7.54 -18.82 10.30
CA LEU A 83 7.71 -17.67 11.20
C LEU A 83 6.42 -16.84 11.28
N PHE A 84 5.75 -16.65 10.13
CA PHE A 84 4.47 -15.96 10.04
C PHE A 84 3.31 -16.82 10.57
N ASP A 85 3.30 -18.12 10.29
CA ASP A 85 2.30 -19.04 10.88
C ASP A 85 2.41 -19.02 12.44
N ARG A 86 3.63 -18.95 13.02
CA ARG A 86 3.81 -18.80 14.49
C ARG A 86 3.36 -17.44 15.01
N ASP A 87 3.72 -16.35 14.33
CA ASP A 87 3.31 -14.99 14.68
C ASP A 87 1.76 -14.89 14.78
N LEU A 88 1.05 -15.40 13.78
CA LEU A 88 -0.42 -15.47 13.77
C LEU A 88 -0.98 -16.44 14.84
N GLU A 89 -0.38 -17.62 15.05
CA GLU A 89 -0.84 -18.55 16.10
C GLU A 89 -0.70 -17.94 17.50
N SER A 90 0.41 -17.26 17.80
CA SER A 90 0.59 -16.58 19.08
C SER A 90 -0.41 -15.43 19.27
N MET A 91 -0.79 -14.70 18.21
CA MET A 91 -1.85 -13.69 18.28
C MET A 91 -3.23 -14.28 18.57
N ASP A 92 -3.64 -15.35 17.88
CA ASP A 92 -4.92 -16.05 18.12
C ASP A 92 -5.02 -16.58 19.57
N ARG A 93 -3.89 -16.98 20.14
CA ARG A 93 -3.79 -17.57 21.48
C ARG A 93 -3.56 -16.57 22.62
N GLU A 94 -3.50 -15.27 22.32
CA GLU A 94 -3.15 -14.19 23.26
C GLU A 94 -1.77 -14.40 23.94
N ASP A 95 -0.85 -15.10 23.26
CA ASP A 95 0.47 -15.49 23.74
C ASP A 95 1.53 -14.42 23.38
N TRP A 96 1.53 -13.32 24.14
CA TRP A 96 2.35 -12.14 23.85
C TRP A 96 3.87 -12.42 23.87
N ASP A 97 4.36 -13.30 24.75
CA ASP A 97 5.78 -13.71 24.79
C ASP A 97 6.20 -14.46 23.52
N GLY A 98 5.39 -15.42 23.05
CA GLY A 98 5.66 -16.15 21.81
C GLY A 98 5.51 -15.26 20.57
N TRP A 99 4.59 -14.30 20.60
CA TRP A 99 4.47 -13.28 19.56
C TRP A 99 5.72 -12.39 19.50
N GLU A 100 6.23 -11.91 20.65
CA GLU A 100 7.48 -11.16 20.71
C GLU A 100 8.69 -11.97 20.21
N GLU A 101 8.78 -13.26 20.54
CA GLU A 101 9.83 -14.14 20.01
C GLU A 101 9.71 -14.28 18.48
N ALA A 102 8.50 -14.48 17.96
CA ALA A 102 8.23 -14.59 16.53
C ALA A 102 8.63 -13.32 15.79
N TYR A 103 8.19 -12.15 16.28
CA TYR A 103 8.53 -10.84 15.76
C TYR A 103 10.05 -10.58 15.75
N ARG A 104 10.76 -10.90 16.84
CA ARG A 104 12.22 -10.77 16.93
C ARG A 104 12.94 -11.70 15.95
N GLU A 105 12.46 -12.92 15.75
CA GLU A 105 13.06 -13.86 14.80
C GLU A 105 12.80 -13.46 13.33
N ILE A 106 11.60 -12.97 13.02
CA ILE A 106 11.25 -12.36 11.72
C ILE A 106 12.23 -11.22 11.41
N ARG A 107 12.37 -10.25 12.31
CA ARG A 107 13.28 -9.10 12.15
C ARG A 107 14.75 -9.45 12.04
N ARG A 108 15.19 -10.51 12.73
CA ARG A 108 16.57 -10.99 12.66
C ARG A 108 16.88 -11.72 11.35
N THR A 109 15.88 -12.39 10.78
CA THR A 109 16.03 -13.27 9.62
C THR A 109 15.76 -12.55 8.29
N LEU A 110 14.91 -11.53 8.33
CA LEU A 110 14.33 -10.89 7.15
C LEU A 110 14.64 -9.40 7.10
N THR A 111 14.80 -8.89 5.88
CA THR A 111 14.95 -7.46 5.59
C THR A 111 13.81 -7.02 4.69
N LEU A 112 13.02 -6.04 5.14
CA LEU A 112 12.03 -5.37 4.31
C LEU A 112 12.70 -4.20 3.56
N VAL A 113 12.48 -4.13 2.25
CA VAL A 113 13.11 -3.18 1.34
C VAL A 113 12.04 -2.40 0.57
N SER A 114 11.92 -1.12 0.87
CA SER A 114 11.12 -0.15 0.12
C SER A 114 11.79 0.21 -1.21
N PRO A 115 11.08 0.87 -2.15
CA PRO A 115 11.71 1.47 -3.34
C PRO A 115 12.82 2.49 -3.03
N SER A 116 12.84 3.07 -1.83
CA SER A 116 13.89 3.98 -1.35
C SER A 116 15.07 3.29 -0.65
N GLY A 117 14.95 2.00 -0.32
CA GLY A 117 15.98 1.21 0.37
C GLY A 117 15.45 0.35 1.53
N PRO A 118 16.34 -0.38 2.23
CA PRO A 118 15.99 -1.17 3.41
C PRO A 118 15.50 -0.27 4.54
N VAL A 119 14.41 -0.67 5.21
CA VAL A 119 13.94 0.01 6.43
C VAL A 119 14.74 -0.45 7.63
N ALA A 120 14.91 0.42 8.63
CA ALA A 120 15.60 0.06 9.87
C ALA A 120 14.80 -0.99 10.66
N GLU A 121 13.47 -0.92 10.55
CA GLU A 121 12.56 -1.76 11.31
C GLU A 121 11.19 -1.85 10.65
N PHE A 122 10.55 -3.00 10.84
CA PHE A 122 9.22 -3.30 10.36
C PHE A 122 8.54 -4.32 11.26
N LEU A 123 7.22 -4.29 11.25
CA LEU A 123 6.33 -5.30 11.79
C LEU A 123 5.42 -5.71 10.64
N LEU A 124 5.42 -7.00 10.29
CA LEU A 124 4.82 -7.55 9.08
C LEU A 124 4.10 -8.86 9.41
N HIS A 125 2.80 -8.89 9.16
CA HIS A 125 1.95 -10.09 9.18
C HIS A 125 1.68 -10.52 7.74
N ILE A 126 1.60 -11.83 7.47
CA ILE A 126 1.25 -12.39 6.16
C ILE A 126 0.29 -13.56 6.36
N GLU A 127 -0.90 -13.48 5.81
CA GLU A 127 -1.93 -14.52 5.84
C GLU A 127 -2.51 -14.71 4.44
N GLU A 128 -2.61 -15.95 3.96
CA GLU A 128 -3.24 -16.37 2.67
C GLU A 128 -2.86 -15.59 1.37
N GLY A 129 -1.87 -14.71 1.39
CA GLY A 129 -1.48 -13.85 0.26
C GLY A 129 -1.80 -12.37 0.46
N GLU A 130 -2.39 -11.98 1.59
CA GLU A 130 -2.45 -10.59 2.05
C GLU A 130 -1.31 -10.32 3.06
N ALA A 131 -0.80 -9.10 3.07
CA ALA A 131 0.22 -8.63 4.00
C ALA A 131 -0.16 -7.29 4.60
N TRP A 132 -0.09 -7.21 5.92
CA TRP A 132 -0.30 -5.98 6.69
C TRP A 132 1.00 -5.64 7.40
N PHE A 133 1.52 -4.44 7.17
CA PHE A 133 2.77 -4.04 7.77
C PHE A 133 2.85 -2.58 8.13
N ARG A 134 3.69 -2.29 9.11
CA ARG A 134 4.13 -0.93 9.46
C ARG A 134 5.64 -0.93 9.56
N TRP A 135 6.25 0.21 9.31
CA TRP A 135 7.71 0.35 9.27
C TRP A 135 8.15 1.65 9.93
N SER A 136 9.42 1.67 10.36
CA SER A 136 10.07 2.82 10.96
C SER A 136 11.41 3.09 10.26
N ALA A 137 11.70 4.36 9.99
CA ALA A 137 13.00 4.80 9.50
C ALA A 137 14.08 4.74 10.59
N GLU A 138 13.66 4.84 11.85
CA GLU A 138 14.46 4.73 13.07
C GLU A 138 14.10 3.42 13.78
N PRO A 139 15.02 2.74 14.48
CA PRO A 139 14.68 1.58 15.29
C PRO A 139 13.87 1.98 16.54
N PHE A 140 12.90 1.15 16.93
CA PHE A 140 12.19 1.28 18.21
C PHE A 140 13.20 1.17 19.36
N GLU A 141 12.94 1.92 20.43
CA GLU A 141 13.74 1.88 21.64
C GLU A 141 13.62 0.51 22.32
N GLU A 142 14.69 -0.30 22.24
CA GLU A 142 14.81 -1.57 22.98
C GLU A 142 14.86 -1.27 24.48
N THR A 143 13.72 -1.46 25.16
CA THR A 143 13.48 -1.09 26.58
C THR A 143 13.45 -2.31 27.48
#